data_AF-A0A6H9GPG8-F1
#
_entry.id   AF-A0A6H9GPG8-F1
#
_cell.length_a   1.000
_cell.length_b   1.000
_cell.length_c   1.000
_cell.angle_alpha   90.00
_cell.angle_beta   90.00
_cell.angle_gamma   90.00
#
_symmetry.space_group_name_H-M   'P 1'
#
loop_
_entity.id
_entity.type
_entity.pdbx_description
1 polymer ?
#
loop_
_entity_poly.entity_id
_entity_poly.type
_entity_poly.pdbx_seq_one_letter_code
_entity_poly.pdbx_strand_id
1 'polypeptide(L)'
;MVVEYFETRYQQIFEQVFPQIKSQEVGTLSSVIYLILDNKSQAQELCQEYGIKKNASLDDDLDLSDDIIYTISINKQKPVKESPILKTGGEIFKNVSRPFRKQLDNDKDKMELIVLAAVILIGTYFTQKLLRRFHEQNTLPPVPPSQPIPTAICLAVPASAVYGLTSGISINRENIIELIEAAPEFLCIKAEEANKKIIDTINQEISPDSQLKFYIRIDIPNGQYIIGAETKYVIKRDIPKDTEGKIIQLGRLRDASVLKSFNRI
;
A
#
# COMPACT_ATOMS: atom_id res chain seq x y z
N MET A 1 -26.71 -2.77 -1.31
CA MET A 1 -25.75 -3.67 -2.00
C MET A 1 -24.61 -4.18 -1.11
N VAL A 2 -23.66 -3.36 -0.63
CA VAL A 2 -22.53 -3.87 0.21
C VAL A 2 -22.98 -4.34 1.60
N VAL A 3 -23.92 -3.62 2.22
CA VAL A 3 -24.47 -3.97 3.54
C VAL A 3 -25.29 -5.27 3.49
N GLU A 4 -26.20 -5.39 2.52
CA GLU A 4 -27.01 -6.60 2.32
C GLU A 4 -26.16 -7.84 2.04
N TYR A 5 -25.06 -7.68 1.29
CA TYR A 5 -24.12 -8.77 1.01
C TYR A 5 -23.39 -9.22 2.28
N PHE A 6 -22.95 -8.28 3.12
CA PHE A 6 -22.30 -8.59 4.39
C PHE A 6 -23.27 -9.28 5.35
N GLU A 7 -24.48 -8.75 5.52
CA GLU A 7 -25.51 -9.33 6.39
C GLU A 7 -25.85 -10.77 5.97
N THR A 8 -26.08 -10.98 4.66
CA THR A 8 -26.37 -12.32 4.13
C THR A 8 -25.22 -13.29 4.36
N ARG A 9 -23.97 -12.85 4.14
CA ARG A 9 -22.80 -13.71 4.31
C ARG A 9 -22.50 -14.01 5.78
N TYR A 10 -22.66 -13.01 6.64
CA TYR A 10 -22.54 -13.16 8.09
C TYR A 10 -23.57 -14.16 8.62
N GLN A 11 -24.83 -14.02 8.22
CA GLN A 11 -25.89 -14.92 8.64
C GLN A 11 -25.59 -16.38 8.27
N GLN A 12 -25.09 -16.62 7.05
CA GLN A 12 -24.65 -17.96 6.62
C GLN A 12 -23.52 -18.52 7.48
N ILE A 13 -22.53 -17.69 7.84
CA ILE A 13 -21.42 -18.11 8.70
C ILE A 13 -21.94 -18.45 10.10
N PHE A 14 -22.80 -17.60 10.66
CA PHE A 14 -23.38 -17.82 11.98
C PHE A 14 -24.18 -19.13 12.02
N GLU A 15 -25.03 -19.39 11.03
CA GLU A 15 -25.84 -20.62 10.94
C GLU A 15 -24.97 -21.89 10.84
N GLN A 16 -23.79 -21.81 10.21
CA GLN A 16 -22.84 -22.93 10.10
C GLN A 16 -22.05 -23.17 11.40
N VAL A 17 -21.67 -22.10 12.08
CA VAL A 17 -20.78 -22.15 13.26
C VAL A 17 -21.57 -22.38 14.55
N PHE A 18 -22.72 -21.71 14.71
CA PHE A 18 -23.51 -21.70 15.93
C PHE A 18 -23.83 -23.10 16.49
N PRO A 19 -24.26 -24.09 15.67
CA PRO A 19 -24.56 -25.44 16.19
C PRO A 19 -23.37 -26.13 16.86
N GLN A 20 -22.14 -25.76 16.48
CA GLN A 20 -20.90 -26.37 16.96
C GLN A 20 -20.39 -25.71 18.25
N ILE A 21 -20.80 -24.47 18.52
CA ILE A 21 -20.30 -23.67 19.66
C ILE A 21 -21.36 -23.39 20.73
N LYS A 22 -22.64 -23.67 20.48
CA LYS A 22 -23.79 -23.29 21.34
C LYS A 22 -23.68 -23.72 22.81
N SER A 23 -22.88 -24.75 23.12
CA SER A 23 -22.65 -25.25 24.47
C SER A 23 -21.18 -25.22 24.88
N GLN A 24 -20.35 -24.46 24.14
CA GLN A 24 -18.92 -24.37 24.40
C GLN A 24 -18.64 -23.23 25.37
N GLU A 25 -18.05 -23.58 26.52
CA GLU A 25 -17.76 -22.63 27.61
C GLU A 25 -16.29 -22.22 27.69
N VAL A 26 -15.42 -22.84 26.88
CA VAL A 26 -13.97 -22.64 26.94
C VAL A 26 -13.40 -22.50 25.54
N GLY A 27 -12.62 -21.45 25.29
CA GLY A 27 -11.90 -21.21 24.03
C GLY A 27 -12.82 -21.04 22.83
N THR A 28 -14.04 -20.57 23.06
CA THR A 28 -15.11 -20.43 22.07
C THR A 28 -14.68 -19.52 20.93
N LEU A 29 -14.05 -18.38 21.23
CA LEU A 29 -13.57 -17.45 20.18
C LEU A 29 -12.50 -18.10 19.29
N SER A 30 -11.56 -18.84 19.89
CA SER A 30 -10.55 -19.58 19.13
C SER A 30 -11.19 -20.65 18.25
N SER A 31 -12.12 -21.45 18.79
CA SER A 31 -12.86 -22.45 18.01
C SER A 31 -13.58 -21.84 16.81
N VAL A 32 -14.25 -20.71 17.00
CA VAL A 32 -14.92 -20.00 15.89
C VAL A 32 -13.94 -19.62 14.79
N ILE A 33 -12.77 -19.07 15.14
CA ILE A 33 -11.74 -18.70 14.15
C ILE A 33 -11.29 -19.93 13.35
N TYR A 34 -11.09 -21.08 14.02
CA TYR A 34 -10.74 -22.34 13.36
C TYR A 34 -11.87 -22.94 12.51
N LEU A 35 -13.13 -22.64 12.83
CA LEU A 35 -14.29 -23.07 12.03
C LEU A 35 -14.49 -22.20 10.80
N ILE A 36 -14.18 -20.90 10.87
CA ILE A 36 -14.30 -19.98 9.75
C ILE A 36 -13.10 -20.09 8.79
N LEU A 37 -11.90 -20.33 9.32
CA LEU A 37 -10.68 -20.44 8.51
C LEU A 37 -10.32 -21.90 8.22
N ASP A 38 -10.52 -22.33 6.98
CA ASP A 38 -10.09 -23.66 6.50
C ASP A 38 -8.58 -23.90 6.70
N ASN A 39 -7.78 -22.85 6.72
CA ASN A 39 -6.33 -22.93 6.93
C ASN A 39 -5.97 -22.84 8.42
N LYS A 40 -5.72 -24.00 9.04
CA LYS A 40 -5.34 -24.14 10.45
C LYS A 40 -4.09 -23.35 10.85
N SER A 41 -3.13 -23.17 9.93
CA SER A 41 -1.91 -22.38 10.20
C SER A 41 -2.24 -20.89 10.33
N GLN A 42 -3.09 -20.36 9.44
CA GLN A 42 -3.54 -18.97 9.51
C GLN A 42 -4.39 -18.69 10.75
N ALA A 43 -5.27 -19.64 11.12
CA ALA A 43 -6.04 -19.56 12.35
C ALA A 43 -5.15 -19.53 13.60
N GLN A 44 -4.10 -20.36 13.62
CA GLN A 44 -3.13 -20.37 14.72
C GLN A 44 -2.35 -19.05 14.81
N GLU A 45 -1.84 -18.56 13.68
CA GLU A 45 -1.09 -17.30 13.60
C GLU A 45 -1.94 -16.12 14.09
N LEU A 46 -3.20 -16.02 13.63
CA LEU A 46 -4.14 -15.00 14.08
C LEU A 46 -4.40 -15.11 15.59
N CYS A 47 -4.71 -16.31 16.10
CA CYS A 47 -4.92 -16.48 17.55
C CYS A 47 -3.69 -16.06 18.36
N GLN A 48 -2.47 -16.36 17.88
CA GLN A 48 -1.24 -15.95 18.56
C GLN A 48 -1.02 -14.44 18.52
N GLU A 49 -1.20 -13.79 17.37
CA GLU A 49 -1.00 -12.34 17.21
C GLU A 49 -1.95 -11.53 18.10
N TYR A 50 -3.19 -12.01 18.26
CA TYR A 50 -4.21 -11.35 19.07
C TYR A 50 -4.33 -11.90 20.50
N GLY A 51 -3.45 -12.82 20.91
CA GLY A 51 -3.44 -13.38 22.28
C GLY A 51 -4.68 -14.20 22.65
N ILE A 52 -5.39 -14.74 21.66
CA ILE A 52 -6.61 -15.53 21.85
C ILE A 52 -6.23 -16.93 22.33
N LYS A 53 -6.75 -17.31 23.50
CA LYS A 53 -6.37 -18.56 24.18
C LYS A 53 -7.40 -19.65 23.91
N LYS A 54 -6.91 -20.86 23.61
CA LYS A 54 -7.77 -22.06 23.45
C LYS A 54 -8.43 -22.52 24.75
N ASN A 55 -7.94 -22.04 25.89
CA ASN A 55 -8.47 -22.35 27.22
C ASN A 55 -9.04 -21.10 27.94
N ALA A 56 -9.34 -20.04 27.21
CA ALA A 56 -10.04 -18.87 27.76
C ALA A 56 -11.42 -19.29 28.27
N SER A 57 -11.90 -18.69 29.36
CA SER A 57 -13.30 -18.89 29.75
C SER A 57 -14.23 -18.16 28.77
N LEU A 58 -15.51 -18.55 28.72
CA LEU A 58 -16.52 -17.86 27.93
C LEU A 58 -16.58 -16.36 28.26
N ASP A 59 -16.44 -16.00 29.54
CA ASP A 59 -16.43 -14.61 29.98
C ASP A 59 -15.20 -13.83 29.48
N ASP A 60 -14.02 -14.47 29.45
CA ASP A 60 -12.81 -13.87 28.87
C ASP A 60 -12.96 -13.65 27.36
N ASP A 61 -13.55 -14.62 26.65
CA ASP A 61 -13.81 -14.55 25.21
C ASP A 61 -14.86 -13.48 24.88
N LEU A 62 -15.89 -13.33 25.71
CA LEU A 62 -16.90 -12.28 25.58
C LEU A 62 -16.31 -10.89 25.84
N ASP A 63 -15.47 -10.75 26.87
CA ASP A 63 -14.80 -9.49 27.17
C ASP A 63 -13.90 -9.05 26.00
N LEU A 64 -13.14 -9.98 25.44
CA LEU A 64 -12.31 -9.71 24.27
C LEU A 64 -13.16 -9.34 23.04
N SER A 65 -14.27 -10.06 22.82
CA SER A 65 -15.19 -9.82 21.70
C SER A 65 -15.82 -8.42 21.76
N ASP A 66 -16.25 -8.00 22.95
CA ASP A 66 -16.77 -6.66 23.21
C ASP A 66 -15.74 -5.58 22.91
N ASP A 67 -14.50 -5.77 23.35
CA ASP A 67 -13.40 -4.81 23.13
C ASP A 67 -13.09 -4.64 21.63
N ILE A 68 -13.11 -5.73 20.87
CA ILE A 68 -12.91 -5.73 19.40
C ILE A 68 -14.00 -4.89 18.71
N ILE A 69 -15.26 -5.19 19.02
CA ILE A 69 -16.41 -4.53 18.38
C ILE A 69 -16.47 -3.06 18.76
N TYR A 70 -16.23 -2.74 20.04
CA TYR A 70 -16.19 -1.37 20.54
C TYR A 70 -15.10 -0.54 19.84
N THR A 71 -13.88 -1.07 19.75
CA THR A 71 -12.73 -0.39 19.13
C THR A 71 -13.01 -0.01 17.68
N ILE A 72 -13.70 -0.87 16.94
CA ILE A 72 -14.04 -0.60 15.54
C ILE A 72 -15.20 0.39 15.42
N SER A 73 -16.14 0.35 16.36
CA SER A 73 -17.28 1.27 16.40
C SER A 73 -16.84 2.72 16.69
N ILE A 74 -15.88 2.93 17.59
CA ILE A 74 -15.35 4.28 17.90
C ILE A 74 -14.45 4.84 16.78
N ASN A 75 -13.71 3.99 16.07
CA ASN A 75 -12.83 4.41 14.98
C ASN A 75 -13.60 4.93 13.75
N LYS A 76 -14.90 4.64 13.62
CA LYS A 76 -15.75 5.25 12.58
C LYS A 76 -16.00 6.76 12.77
N GLN A 77 -15.73 7.32 13.95
CA GLN A 77 -16.03 8.72 14.26
C GLN A 77 -14.84 9.69 14.12
N LYS A 78 -13.62 9.22 13.83
CA LYS A 78 -12.46 10.09 13.62
C LYS A 78 -11.73 9.74 12.31
N PRO A 79 -11.33 10.73 11.49
CA PRO A 79 -10.51 10.47 10.31
C PRO A 79 -9.20 9.83 10.73
N VAL A 80 -8.86 8.72 10.08
CA VAL A 80 -7.71 7.87 10.37
C VAL A 80 -6.41 8.65 10.19
N LYS A 81 -5.95 9.30 11.27
CA LYS A 81 -4.53 9.47 11.56
C LYS A 81 -4.14 8.28 12.41
N GLU A 82 -3.22 7.47 11.90
CA GLU A 82 -2.50 6.38 12.57
C GLU A 82 -2.99 6.08 13.99
N SER A 83 -4.00 5.23 14.09
CA SER A 83 -4.44 4.74 15.40
C SER A 83 -3.34 3.82 15.98
N PRO A 84 -2.78 4.12 17.16
CA PRO A 84 -1.65 3.38 17.73
C PRO A 84 -2.06 2.06 18.41
N ILE A 85 -3.20 1.46 18.06
CA ILE A 85 -3.86 0.47 18.94
C ILE A 85 -3.35 -0.97 18.78
N LEU A 86 -2.48 -1.25 17.81
CA LEU A 86 -1.83 -2.56 17.68
C LEU A 86 -0.30 -2.42 17.63
N LYS A 87 0.26 -1.64 18.58
CA LYS A 87 1.66 -1.82 18.94
C LYS A 87 1.75 -2.97 19.93
N THR A 88 2.19 -4.11 19.40
CA THR A 88 3.11 -5.09 20.02
C THR A 88 3.08 -5.13 21.56
N GLY A 89 2.30 -6.07 22.11
CA GLY A 89 2.44 -6.52 23.49
C GLY A 89 1.27 -6.20 24.42
N GLY A 90 0.38 -7.18 24.60
CA GLY A 90 -0.15 -7.58 25.92
C GLY A 90 -1.09 -6.66 26.71
N GLU A 91 -1.26 -5.38 26.39
CA GLU A 91 -2.06 -4.47 27.23
C GLU A 91 -3.29 -3.92 26.50
N ILE A 92 -4.36 -4.74 26.49
CA ILE A 92 -5.71 -4.30 26.13
C ILE A 92 -6.25 -3.46 27.30
N PHE A 93 -6.66 -2.22 27.00
CA PHE A 93 -7.10 -1.19 27.95
C PHE A 93 -8.27 -1.68 28.83
N LYS A 94 -7.99 -1.98 30.10
CA LYS A 94 -8.94 -2.58 31.05
C LYS A 94 -10.10 -1.69 31.57
N ASN A 95 -10.30 -0.45 31.11
CA ASN A 95 -11.18 0.50 31.82
C ASN A 95 -12.15 1.33 30.95
N VAL A 96 -12.63 0.79 29.82
CA VAL A 96 -13.71 1.46 29.07
C VAL A 96 -15.01 0.71 29.28
N SER A 97 -16.04 1.44 29.72
CA SER A 97 -17.38 0.93 30.02
C SER A 97 -17.96 0.15 28.83
N ARG A 98 -18.08 -1.18 29.02
CA ARG A 98 -18.56 -2.20 28.06
C ARG A 98 -20.05 -2.01 27.75
N PRO A 99 -20.43 -1.48 26.58
CA PRO A 99 -21.82 -1.14 26.29
C PRO A 99 -22.64 -2.32 25.76
N PHE A 100 -22.00 -3.32 25.13
CA PHE A 100 -22.70 -4.43 24.48
C PHE A 100 -23.02 -5.58 25.45
N ARG A 101 -22.07 -6.02 26.31
CA ARG A 101 -22.29 -7.09 27.31
C ARG A 101 -23.49 -6.88 28.25
N LYS A 102 -23.85 -5.64 28.57
CA LYS A 102 -24.97 -5.32 29.49
C LYS A 102 -26.36 -5.73 28.96
N GLN A 103 -26.47 -6.10 27.70
CA GLN A 103 -27.74 -6.37 27.02
C GLN A 103 -27.91 -7.85 26.61
N LEU A 104 -26.99 -8.73 27.01
CA LEU A 104 -26.96 -10.14 26.62
C LEU A 104 -27.58 -11.06 27.70
N ASP A 105 -28.87 -11.35 27.55
CA ASP A 105 -29.61 -12.20 28.50
C ASP A 105 -29.66 -13.69 28.08
N ASN A 106 -29.25 -14.03 26.84
CA ASN A 106 -29.40 -15.36 26.27
C ASN A 106 -28.08 -15.85 25.62
N ASP A 107 -27.83 -17.17 25.70
CA ASP A 107 -26.61 -17.81 25.20
C ASP A 107 -26.42 -17.66 23.69
N LYS A 108 -27.50 -17.60 22.91
CA LYS A 108 -27.43 -17.34 21.47
C LYS A 108 -26.81 -15.99 21.17
N ASP A 109 -27.22 -14.95 21.91
CA ASP A 109 -26.72 -13.59 21.69
C ASP A 109 -25.22 -13.53 22.05
N LYS A 110 -24.80 -14.27 23.09
CA LYS A 110 -23.38 -14.37 23.49
C LYS A 110 -22.54 -15.00 22.39
N MET A 111 -23.05 -16.09 21.80
CA MET A 111 -22.37 -16.74 20.67
C MET A 111 -22.36 -15.85 19.43
N GLU A 112 -23.44 -15.09 19.19
CA GLU A 112 -23.52 -14.15 18.08
C GLU A 112 -22.48 -13.03 18.20
N LEU A 113 -22.29 -12.49 19.41
CA LEU A 113 -21.23 -11.51 19.69
C LEU A 113 -19.84 -12.07 19.40
N ILE A 114 -19.55 -13.30 19.85
CA ILE A 114 -18.26 -13.96 19.62
C ILE A 114 -18.03 -14.21 18.12
N VAL A 115 -19.06 -14.67 17.39
CA VAL A 115 -18.95 -14.90 15.94
C VAL A 115 -18.74 -13.60 15.19
N LEU A 116 -19.45 -12.54 15.55
CA LEU A 116 -19.26 -11.22 14.97
C LEU A 116 -17.83 -10.70 15.18
N ALA A 117 -17.32 -10.80 16.41
CA ALA A 117 -15.95 -10.41 16.72
C ALA A 117 -14.92 -11.22 15.92
N ALA A 118 -15.11 -12.54 15.79
CA ALA A 118 -14.24 -13.39 14.99
C ALA A 118 -14.21 -13.00 13.49
N VAL A 119 -15.38 -12.78 12.88
CA VAL A 119 -15.50 -12.35 11.47
C VAL A 119 -14.78 -11.02 11.26
N ILE A 120 -14.98 -10.08 12.18
CA ILE A 120 -14.33 -8.79 12.16
C ILE A 120 -12.81 -8.94 12.28
N LEU A 121 -12.32 -9.69 13.28
CA LEU A 121 -10.90 -9.96 13.49
C LEU A 121 -10.24 -10.54 12.25
N ILE A 122 -10.85 -11.56 11.65
CA ILE A 122 -10.37 -12.20 10.42
C ILE A 122 -10.27 -11.15 9.30
N GLY A 123 -11.32 -10.36 9.09
CA GLY A 123 -11.31 -9.28 8.09
C GLY A 123 -10.18 -8.28 8.31
N THR A 124 -10.01 -7.78 9.55
CA THR A 124 -8.91 -6.87 9.90
C THR A 124 -7.54 -7.52 9.75
N TYR A 125 -7.39 -8.79 10.14
CA TYR A 125 -6.12 -9.50 10.05
C TYR A 125 -5.69 -9.65 8.59
N PHE A 126 -6.57 -10.11 7.69
CA PHE A 126 -6.22 -10.28 6.28
C PHE A 126 -5.99 -8.94 5.58
N THR A 127 -6.76 -7.91 5.89
CA THR A 127 -6.53 -6.57 5.33
C THR A 127 -5.22 -5.97 5.83
N GLN A 128 -4.89 -6.09 7.12
CA GLN A 128 -3.60 -5.68 7.67
C GLN A 128 -2.45 -6.49 7.10
N LYS A 129 -2.59 -7.81 6.95
CA LYS A 129 -1.54 -8.67 6.36
C LYS A 129 -1.30 -8.34 4.89
N LEU A 130 -2.36 -8.03 4.15
CA LEU A 130 -2.27 -7.55 2.77
C LEU A 130 -1.58 -6.17 2.73
N LEU A 131 -1.97 -5.23 3.58
CA LEU A 131 -1.34 -3.91 3.70
C LEU A 131 0.12 -4.00 4.16
N ARG A 132 0.46 -4.89 5.11
CA ARG A 132 1.83 -5.17 5.54
C ARG A 132 2.63 -5.78 4.41
N ARG A 133 2.10 -6.71 3.63
CA ARG A 133 2.79 -7.23 2.43
C ARG A 133 3.03 -6.15 1.39
N PHE A 134 2.06 -5.27 1.17
CA PHE A 134 2.26 -4.08 0.33
C PHE A 134 3.31 -3.15 0.93
N HIS A 135 3.32 -2.97 2.26
CA HIS A 135 4.30 -2.13 2.92
C HIS A 135 5.68 -2.77 2.90
N GLU A 136 5.85 -4.06 3.15
CA GLU A 136 7.11 -4.82 3.10
C GLU A 136 7.65 -4.93 1.67
N GLN A 137 6.78 -5.06 0.65
CA GLN A 137 7.20 -4.92 -0.75
C GLN A 137 7.64 -3.49 -1.08
N ASN A 138 7.12 -2.47 -0.37
CA ASN A 138 7.45 -1.06 -0.54
C ASN A 138 8.46 -0.52 0.50
N THR A 139 8.89 -1.34 1.47
CA THR A 139 9.77 -0.99 2.58
C THR A 139 10.89 -2.01 2.58
N LEU A 140 11.92 -1.70 1.80
CA LEU A 140 13.22 -2.37 1.91
C LEU A 140 13.70 -2.29 3.38
N PRO A 141 14.43 -3.30 3.89
CA PRO A 141 15.04 -3.26 5.21
C PRO A 141 15.90 -1.99 5.36
N PRO A 142 16.22 -1.53 6.59
CA PRO A 142 17.08 -0.38 6.78
C PRO A 142 18.46 -0.71 6.21
N VAL A 143 18.70 -0.28 4.97
CA VAL A 143 20.01 -0.32 4.34
C VAL A 143 20.86 0.71 5.10
N PRO A 144 22.11 0.38 5.51
CA PRO A 144 23.06 1.37 6.03
C PRO A 144 23.08 2.58 5.08
N PRO A 145 23.30 3.83 5.56
CA PRO A 145 23.00 5.06 4.82
C PRO A 145 23.35 4.89 3.36
N SER A 146 22.34 4.56 2.55
CA SER A 146 22.55 4.17 1.18
C SER A 146 23.05 5.42 0.51
N GLN A 147 24.25 5.34 -0.04
CA GLN A 147 24.75 6.39 -0.90
C GLN A 147 23.63 6.71 -1.89
N PRO A 148 23.30 8.01 -2.07
CA PRO A 148 22.20 8.38 -2.94
C PRO A 148 22.38 7.72 -4.29
N ILE A 149 21.35 7.03 -4.78
CA ILE A 149 21.43 6.27 -6.02
C ILE A 149 21.06 7.23 -7.16
N PRO A 150 22.02 7.60 -8.03
CA PRO A 150 21.73 8.47 -9.15
C PRO A 150 20.76 7.76 -10.10
N THR A 151 19.72 8.49 -10.47
CA THR A 151 18.60 7.96 -11.25
C THR A 151 18.45 8.77 -12.52
N ALA A 152 18.28 8.08 -13.64
CA ALA A 152 18.03 8.68 -14.94
C ALA A 152 16.52 8.70 -15.20
N ILE A 153 15.99 9.91 -15.41
CA ILE A 153 14.66 10.17 -15.92
C ILE A 153 14.79 10.29 -17.44
N CYS A 154 14.32 9.28 -18.15
CA CYS A 154 14.32 9.19 -19.61
C CYS A 154 12.93 9.57 -20.12
N LEU A 155 12.82 10.59 -20.97
CA LEU A 155 11.55 11.10 -21.47
C LEU A 155 11.57 11.18 -23.00
N ALA A 156 10.44 10.88 -23.63
CA ALA A 156 10.14 11.29 -24.99
C ALA A 156 9.12 12.43 -24.94
N VAL A 157 9.49 13.59 -25.47
CA VAL A 157 8.75 14.86 -25.32
C VAL A 157 8.62 15.57 -26.67
N PRO A 158 7.62 16.43 -26.86
CA PRO A 158 7.52 17.28 -28.04
C PRO A 158 8.65 18.32 -28.07
N ALA A 159 8.96 18.85 -29.26
CA ALA A 159 10.03 19.83 -29.45
C ALA A 159 9.85 21.10 -28.61
N SER A 160 8.60 21.56 -28.43
CA SER A 160 8.26 22.73 -27.63
C SER A 160 8.70 22.60 -26.16
N ALA A 161 8.65 21.40 -25.59
CA ALA A 161 9.00 21.16 -24.19
C ALA A 161 10.51 21.20 -23.93
N VAL A 162 11.33 20.96 -24.95
CA VAL A 162 12.80 20.95 -24.85
C VAL A 162 13.45 22.13 -25.56
N TYR A 163 12.63 23.07 -26.05
CA TYR A 163 13.14 24.27 -26.70
C TYR A 163 13.96 25.12 -25.72
N GLY A 164 15.16 25.53 -26.15
CA GLY A 164 16.09 26.29 -25.31
C GLY A 164 16.89 25.44 -24.31
N LEU A 165 16.66 24.13 -24.22
CA LEU A 165 17.48 23.23 -23.42
C LEU A 165 18.67 22.70 -24.20
N THR A 166 19.78 22.43 -23.51
CA THR A 166 20.95 21.76 -24.08
C THR A 166 21.53 20.75 -23.10
N SER A 167 22.23 19.75 -23.63
CA SER A 167 22.95 18.76 -22.82
C SER A 167 24.03 19.44 -21.99
N GLY A 168 24.18 18.99 -20.74
CA GLY A 168 25.17 19.49 -19.78
C GLY A 168 24.62 20.51 -18.78
N ILE A 169 23.45 21.10 -19.04
CA ILE A 169 22.82 22.09 -18.16
C ILE A 169 22.10 21.40 -16.98
N SER A 170 22.17 22.02 -15.81
CA SER A 170 21.34 21.66 -14.65
C SER A 170 20.00 22.38 -14.70
N ILE A 171 18.93 21.65 -14.36
CA ILE A 171 17.56 22.15 -14.29
C ILE A 171 16.99 21.86 -12.90
N ASN A 172 16.13 22.75 -12.43
CA ASN A 172 15.47 22.62 -11.14
C ASN A 172 14.31 21.61 -11.20
N ARG A 173 13.76 21.30 -10.03
CA ARG A 173 12.63 20.38 -9.86
C ARG A 173 11.40 20.78 -10.68
N GLU A 174 11.08 22.07 -10.74
CA GLU A 174 9.92 22.59 -11.47
C GLU A 174 10.03 22.27 -12.96
N ASN A 175 11.16 22.56 -13.59
CA ASN A 175 11.41 22.25 -15.00
C ASN A 175 11.38 20.74 -15.26
N ILE A 176 11.91 19.93 -14.33
CA ILE A 176 11.83 18.46 -14.43
C ILE A 176 10.37 18.00 -14.44
N ILE A 177 9.52 18.55 -13.57
CA ILE A 177 8.10 18.22 -13.50
C ILE A 177 7.37 18.62 -14.77
N GLU A 178 7.65 19.81 -15.32
CA GLU A 178 7.06 20.26 -16.59
C GLU A 178 7.41 19.32 -17.75
N LEU A 179 8.67 18.88 -17.82
CA LEU A 179 9.11 17.90 -18.82
C LEU A 179 8.41 16.55 -18.65
N ILE A 180 8.24 16.08 -17.42
CA ILE A 180 7.50 14.85 -17.12
C ILE A 180 6.05 14.98 -17.57
N GLU A 181 5.38 16.09 -17.27
CA GLU A 181 4.00 16.35 -17.71
C GLU A 181 3.89 16.32 -19.23
N ALA A 182 4.82 16.96 -19.94
CA ALA A 182 4.86 17.01 -21.39
C ALA A 182 5.19 15.67 -22.07
N ALA A 183 5.73 14.69 -21.34
CA ALA A 183 6.26 13.45 -21.91
C ALA A 183 5.18 12.37 -22.14
N PRO A 184 4.73 12.06 -23.36
CA PRO A 184 3.87 10.90 -23.60
C PRO A 184 4.49 9.56 -23.17
N GLU A 185 5.82 9.42 -23.30
CA GLU A 185 6.54 8.22 -22.89
C GLU A 185 7.67 8.55 -21.91
N PHE A 186 7.80 7.74 -20.86
CA PHE A 186 8.81 7.95 -19.81
C PHE A 186 9.36 6.63 -19.27
N LEU A 187 10.57 6.69 -18.70
CA LEU A 187 11.22 5.56 -18.05
C LEU A 187 12.17 6.09 -16.97
N CYS A 188 12.05 5.57 -15.74
CA CYS A 188 12.95 5.91 -14.63
C CYS A 188 13.76 4.67 -14.24
N ILE A 189 15.07 4.74 -14.39
CA ILE A 189 16.02 3.64 -14.12
C ILE A 189 17.28 4.18 -13.46
N LYS A 190 18.13 3.30 -12.93
CA LYS A 190 19.43 3.74 -12.38
C LYS A 190 20.27 4.41 -13.48
N ALA A 191 21.00 5.47 -13.13
CA ALA A 191 21.86 6.17 -14.09
C ALA A 191 22.90 5.24 -14.73
N GLU A 192 23.42 4.28 -13.96
CA GLU A 192 24.33 3.25 -14.47
C GLU A 192 23.70 2.33 -15.52
N GLU A 193 22.42 1.97 -15.36
CA GLU A 193 21.67 1.17 -16.33
C GLU A 193 21.37 1.99 -17.58
N ALA A 194 21.03 3.27 -17.42
CA ALA A 194 20.83 4.19 -18.53
C ALA A 194 22.11 4.41 -19.35
N ASN A 195 23.29 4.45 -18.71
CA ASN A 195 24.58 4.53 -19.41
C ASN A 195 24.84 3.34 -20.33
N LYS A 196 24.28 2.16 -20.01
CA LYS A 196 24.39 0.96 -20.84
C LYS A 196 23.35 0.94 -21.98
N LYS A 197 22.29 1.75 -21.87
CA LYS A 197 21.19 1.80 -22.82
C LYS A 197 21.46 2.92 -23.83
N ILE A 198 22.10 2.57 -24.94
CA ILE A 198 22.39 3.52 -26.01
C ILE A 198 21.07 3.88 -26.71
N ILE A 199 20.63 5.12 -26.56
CA ILE A 199 19.52 5.69 -27.32
C ILE A 199 20.11 6.51 -28.46
N ASP A 200 19.87 6.11 -29.70
CA ASP A 200 20.40 6.82 -30.88
C ASP A 200 19.58 8.08 -31.16
N THR A 201 20.22 9.23 -31.02
CA THR A 201 19.61 10.56 -31.20
C THR A 201 20.36 11.38 -32.23
N ILE A 202 19.64 12.14 -33.06
CA ILE A 202 20.22 13.15 -33.95
C ILE A 202 20.31 14.47 -33.21
N ASN A 203 21.49 15.08 -33.22
CA ASN A 203 21.64 16.50 -32.92
C ASN A 203 21.04 17.29 -34.08
N GLN A 204 19.79 17.69 -33.91
CA GLN A 204 19.06 18.57 -34.83
C GLN A 204 18.68 19.83 -34.06
N GLU A 205 18.71 20.98 -34.73
CA GLU A 205 18.20 22.23 -34.16
C GLU A 205 16.72 22.06 -33.77
N ILE A 206 16.40 22.47 -32.54
CA ILE A 206 15.06 22.31 -31.97
C ILE A 206 14.23 23.50 -32.40
N SER A 207 13.24 23.25 -33.27
CA SER A 207 12.20 24.22 -33.59
C SER A 207 10.97 23.95 -32.72
N PRO A 208 10.42 24.94 -32.00
CA PRO A 208 9.34 24.73 -31.03
C PRO A 208 8.03 24.28 -31.70
N ASP A 209 7.81 24.66 -32.96
CA ASP A 209 6.62 24.30 -33.74
C ASP A 209 6.70 22.88 -34.35
N SER A 210 7.81 22.19 -34.14
CA SER A 210 8.04 20.87 -34.71
C SER A 210 7.20 19.78 -34.04
N GLN A 211 6.56 18.96 -34.86
CA GLN A 211 5.80 17.77 -34.40
C GLN A 211 6.70 16.56 -34.07
N LEU A 212 8.02 16.76 -34.06
CA LEU A 212 8.99 15.70 -33.85
C LEU A 212 9.14 15.38 -32.36
N LYS A 213 9.37 14.10 -32.06
CA LYS A 213 9.68 13.63 -30.71
C LYS A 213 11.17 13.72 -30.42
N PHE A 214 11.48 14.32 -29.29
CA PHE A 214 12.82 14.44 -28.75
C PHE A 214 12.97 13.52 -27.55
N TYR A 215 14.14 12.90 -27.45
CA TYR A 215 14.56 12.20 -26.25
C TYR A 215 15.35 13.15 -25.37
N ILE A 216 15.01 13.17 -24.08
CA ILE A 216 15.79 13.84 -23.06
C ILE A 216 16.05 12.88 -21.90
N ARG A 217 17.29 12.87 -21.42
CA ARG A 217 17.72 12.15 -20.23
C ARG A 217 18.20 13.14 -19.18
N ILE A 218 17.60 13.08 -18.01
CA ILE A 218 17.95 13.91 -16.86
C ILE A 218 18.42 12.99 -15.74
N ASP A 219 19.66 13.17 -15.29
CA ASP A 219 20.17 12.44 -14.14
C ASP A 219 19.97 13.26 -12.87
N ILE A 220 19.32 12.67 -11.88
CA ILE A 220 19.15 13.25 -10.54
C ILE A 220 19.94 12.43 -9.51
N PRO A 221 20.63 13.06 -8.54
CA PRO A 221 21.52 12.35 -7.62
C PRO A 221 20.75 11.46 -6.61
N ASN A 222 19.57 11.90 -6.15
CA ASN A 222 18.83 11.30 -5.04
C ASN A 222 17.48 10.73 -5.48
N GLY A 223 17.44 10.06 -6.64
CA GLY A 223 16.19 9.65 -7.29
C GLY A 223 15.71 8.23 -6.98
N GLN A 224 16.26 7.57 -5.96
CA GLN A 224 16.03 6.13 -5.75
C GLN A 224 14.55 5.73 -5.68
N TYR A 225 13.68 6.62 -5.18
CA TYR A 225 12.25 6.34 -4.98
C TYR A 225 11.41 6.38 -6.26
N ILE A 226 11.95 6.93 -7.36
CA ILE A 226 11.24 7.00 -8.64
C ILE A 226 11.69 5.92 -9.63
N ILE A 227 12.71 5.12 -9.29
CA ILE A 227 13.16 4.01 -10.12
C ILE A 227 12.01 3.02 -10.31
N GLY A 228 11.73 2.64 -11.56
CA GLY A 228 10.65 1.70 -11.89
C GLY A 228 9.24 2.30 -11.77
N ALA A 229 9.09 3.60 -11.58
CA ALA A 229 7.78 4.23 -11.49
C ALA A 229 6.92 3.96 -12.74
N GLU A 230 5.71 3.44 -12.53
CA GLU A 230 4.76 3.09 -13.60
C GLU A 230 3.89 4.26 -14.04
N THR A 231 3.82 5.34 -13.26
CA THR A 231 2.99 6.53 -13.56
C THR A 231 3.75 7.83 -13.32
N LYS A 232 3.41 8.88 -14.09
CA LYS A 232 3.93 10.25 -13.84
C LYS A 232 3.60 10.79 -12.46
N TYR A 233 2.44 10.39 -11.90
CA TYR A 233 2.02 10.83 -10.58
C TYR A 233 3.02 10.40 -9.49
N VAL A 234 3.46 9.14 -9.54
CA VAL A 234 4.48 8.62 -8.61
C VAL A 234 5.77 9.43 -8.72
N ILE A 235 6.22 9.69 -9.95
CA ILE A 235 7.46 10.46 -10.18
C ILE A 235 7.34 11.87 -9.57
N LYS A 236 6.26 12.61 -9.88
CA LYS A 236 6.07 13.98 -9.37
C LYS A 236 5.96 14.05 -7.84
N ARG A 237 5.34 13.06 -7.21
CA ARG A 237 5.18 12.97 -5.75
C ARG A 237 6.51 12.68 -5.08
N ASP A 238 7.30 11.78 -5.66
CA ASP A 238 8.45 11.16 -5.00
C ASP A 238 9.81 11.75 -5.45
N ILE A 239 9.83 12.66 -6.44
CA ILE A 239 11.01 13.51 -6.70
C ILE A 239 11.28 14.39 -5.46
N PRO A 240 12.49 14.33 -4.87
CA PRO A 240 12.85 15.13 -3.69
C PRO A 240 12.66 16.63 -3.93
N LYS A 241 12.29 17.37 -2.88
CA LYS A 241 11.88 18.79 -2.99
C LYS A 241 13.00 19.70 -3.50
N ASP A 242 14.23 19.46 -3.08
CA ASP A 242 15.40 20.28 -3.44
C ASP A 242 16.23 19.62 -4.57
N THR A 243 15.57 18.90 -5.48
CA THR A 243 16.26 18.18 -6.55
C THR A 243 16.69 19.13 -7.66
N GLU A 244 17.97 19.09 -7.99
CA GLU A 244 18.49 19.53 -9.29
C GLU A 244 18.84 18.30 -10.13
N GLY A 245 18.52 18.37 -11.42
CA GLY A 245 18.82 17.33 -12.39
C GLY A 245 19.74 17.85 -13.49
N LYS A 246 20.67 17.04 -13.95
CA LYS A 246 21.56 17.38 -15.07
C LYS A 246 21.07 16.72 -16.35
N ILE A 247 20.90 17.51 -17.41
CA ILE A 247 20.58 16.98 -18.73
C ILE A 247 21.83 16.28 -19.27
N ILE A 248 21.78 14.96 -19.42
CA ILE A 248 22.91 14.17 -19.92
C ILE A 248 22.83 13.99 -21.43
N GLN A 249 21.63 13.81 -21.94
CA GLN A 249 21.38 13.61 -23.36
C GLN A 249 20.11 14.33 -23.78
N LEU A 250 20.18 15.00 -24.91
CA LEU A 250 19.05 15.64 -25.57
C LEU A 250 19.25 15.50 -27.08
N GLY A 251 18.23 15.03 -27.79
CA GLY A 251 18.27 14.98 -29.24
C GLY A 251 17.02 14.34 -29.84
N ARG A 252 16.87 14.48 -31.16
CA ARG A 252 15.73 13.90 -31.87
C ARG A 252 15.86 12.38 -31.89
N LEU A 253 14.79 11.67 -31.56
CA LEU A 253 14.75 10.21 -31.69
C LEU A 253 14.84 9.79 -33.17
N ARG A 254 15.76 8.90 -33.49
CA ARG A 254 15.87 8.27 -34.82
C ARG A 254 14.84 7.17 -35.02
N ASP A 255 14.71 6.32 -34.01
CA ASP A 255 13.84 5.16 -34.03
C ASP A 255 12.93 5.18 -32.79
N ALA A 256 11.63 5.14 -33.01
CA ALA A 256 10.64 5.09 -31.94
C ALA A 256 10.52 3.69 -31.30
N SER A 257 11.10 2.65 -31.90
CA SER A 257 11.04 1.28 -31.37
C SER A 257 11.65 1.15 -29.97
N VAL A 258 12.65 2.00 -29.65
CA VAL A 258 13.29 2.06 -28.33
C VAL A 258 12.30 2.42 -27.21
N LEU A 259 11.24 3.16 -27.55
CA LEU A 259 10.17 3.56 -26.63
C LEU A 259 9.21 2.43 -26.29
N LYS A 260 9.34 1.23 -26.88
CA LYS A 260 8.54 0.06 -26.46
C LYS A 260 8.82 -0.34 -25.01
N SER A 261 10.02 -0.04 -24.53
CA SER A 261 10.44 -0.30 -23.14
C SER A 261 10.09 0.84 -22.17
N PHE A 262 9.39 1.87 -22.64
CA PHE A 262 8.98 3.02 -21.84
C PHE A 262 7.52 2.86 -21.44
N ASN A 263 7.18 3.40 -20.27
CA ASN A 263 5.81 3.53 -19.84
C ASN A 263 5.09 4.55 -20.71
N ARG A 264 3.82 4.27 -21.02
CA ARG A 264 2.94 5.09 -21.84
C ARG A 264 1.72 5.47 -21.03
N ILE A 265 1.21 6.67 -21.25
CA ILE A 265 -0.06 7.14 -20.68
C ILE A 265 -1.19 6.89 -21.66
#